data_AF-A0AAD8PEM6-F1
#
_entry.id   AF-A0AAD8PEM6-F1
#
_cell.length_a   1.000
_cell.length_b   1.000
_cell.length_c   1.000
_cell.angle_alpha   90.00
_cell.angle_beta   90.00
_cell.angle_gamma   90.00
#
_symmetry.space_group_name_H-M   'P 1'
#
loop_
_entity.id
_entity.type
_entity.pdbx_description
1 polymer ?
#
loop_
_entity_poly.entity_id
_entity_poly.type
_entity_poly.pdbx_seq_one_letter_code
_entity_poly.pdbx_strand_id
1 'polypeptide(L)'
;MFKRLGTLSSIVFSHRCYFTPPSLIKHILCNCNSSPLGLPQRITSSPHGWSVLPHVHGFSNAIQRFSKRAEFKGSIIVIDNDNVDALHVPLQPFVRAGCVGFDLEYVTDYYSSIYRMSLGIRRPALIQVASRDICVIYLIYKIGHIPDSLSQILLSDHIVKVSHGAPTDMRLIHRHFGLRARNFVDLRSIALQLKLRPCSLQTVVKTVLGITLDKEQQCSNWEAETLSKEQLQYAATDAWVTLEVFHRLNHTKLTKLSVNQDGDVETAT
;
A
#
# COMPACT_ATOMS: atom_id res chain seq x y z
N MET A 1 25.02 -11.55 -50.26
CA MET A 1 24.85 -12.87 -49.62
C MET A 1 23.77 -12.73 -48.55
N PHE A 2 22.51 -12.90 -48.93
CA PHE A 2 21.35 -12.77 -48.04
C PHE A 2 21.23 -14.04 -47.19
N LYS A 3 21.27 -13.91 -45.85
CA LYS A 3 20.83 -14.97 -44.93
C LYS A 3 19.48 -14.57 -44.33
N ARG A 4 18.42 -15.23 -44.82
CA ARG A 4 17.14 -15.44 -44.13
C ARG A 4 17.37 -16.35 -42.93
N LEU A 5 16.90 -15.97 -41.75
CA LEU A 5 16.55 -16.80 -40.58
C LEU A 5 15.87 -15.82 -39.60
N GLY A 6 14.71 -16.00 -38.98
CA GLY A 6 13.62 -16.97 -39.03
C GLY A 6 12.51 -16.35 -38.18
N THR A 7 11.26 -16.42 -38.62
CA THR A 7 10.09 -15.94 -37.89
C THR A 7 9.82 -16.83 -36.69
N LEU A 8 9.94 -16.30 -35.47
CA LEU A 8 9.42 -16.93 -34.26
C LEU A 8 8.01 -16.40 -34.00
N SER A 9 7.04 -17.25 -34.31
CA SER A 9 5.66 -17.15 -33.87
C SER A 9 5.58 -17.39 -32.36
N SER A 10 5.36 -16.33 -31.57
CA SER A 10 5.05 -16.46 -30.16
C SER A 10 3.55 -16.72 -29.98
N ILE A 11 3.26 -17.90 -29.46
CA ILE A 11 1.94 -18.43 -29.13
C ILE A 11 1.23 -17.48 -28.14
N VAL A 12 0.07 -16.97 -28.54
CA VAL A 12 -0.84 -16.22 -27.68
C VAL A 12 -1.56 -17.21 -26.76
N PHE A 13 -1.11 -17.32 -25.50
CA PHE A 13 -1.94 -17.94 -24.46
C PHE A 13 -3.01 -16.93 -24.02
N SER A 14 -4.18 -17.03 -24.65
CA SER A 14 -5.42 -16.46 -24.15
C SER A 14 -5.80 -17.19 -22.86
N HIS A 15 -5.56 -16.57 -21.71
CA HIS A 15 -6.28 -16.90 -20.49
C HIS A 15 -7.30 -15.79 -20.23
N ARG A 16 -8.55 -16.10 -20.61
CA ARG A 16 -9.74 -15.40 -20.13
C ARG A 16 -9.76 -15.50 -18.60
N CYS A 17 -9.45 -14.41 -17.91
CA CYS A 17 -9.86 -14.25 -16.53
C CYS A 17 -11.37 -13.97 -16.50
N TYR A 18 -12.13 -14.94 -16.03
CA TYR A 18 -13.55 -14.76 -15.73
C TYR A 18 -13.68 -13.76 -14.57
N PHE A 19 -14.32 -12.63 -14.84
CA PHE A 19 -14.93 -11.78 -13.83
C PHE A 19 -16.00 -12.60 -13.10
N THR A 20 -15.82 -12.85 -11.80
CA THR A 20 -16.95 -13.13 -10.92
C THR A 20 -17.40 -11.81 -10.29
N PRO A 21 -18.60 -11.29 -10.63
CA PRO A 21 -19.13 -10.10 -9.98
C PRO A 21 -19.47 -10.41 -8.50
N PRO A 22 -19.24 -9.46 -7.57
CA PRO A 22 -19.59 -9.65 -6.17
C PRO A 22 -21.10 -9.45 -5.97
N SER A 23 -21.87 -10.50 -6.26
CA SER A 23 -23.27 -10.61 -5.82
C SER A 23 -23.45 -11.91 -5.06
N LEU A 24 -22.86 -12.05 -3.87
CA LEU A 24 -23.29 -13.03 -2.86
C LEU A 24 -22.64 -12.79 -1.47
N ILE A 25 -22.94 -11.66 -0.82
CA ILE A 25 -22.89 -11.57 0.65
C ILE A 25 -24.21 -10.97 1.13
N LYS A 26 -25.27 -11.73 0.91
CA LYS A 26 -26.52 -11.70 1.68
C LYS A 26 -26.87 -13.16 1.91
N HIS A 27 -26.42 -13.71 3.04
CA HIS A 27 -26.94 -14.90 3.75
C HIS A 27 -25.83 -15.54 4.60
N ILE A 28 -25.46 -14.88 5.68
CA ILE A 28 -25.01 -15.56 6.91
C ILE A 28 -25.74 -14.87 8.08
N LEU A 29 -27.07 -14.99 8.10
CA LEU A 29 -27.94 -14.77 9.26
C LEU A 29 -29.31 -15.39 8.94
N CYS A 30 -29.39 -16.71 8.81
CA CYS A 30 -30.63 -17.49 8.99
C CYS A 30 -30.32 -18.97 8.84
N ASN A 31 -30.19 -19.68 9.97
CA ASN A 31 -30.73 -21.02 10.19
C ASN A 31 -30.07 -21.64 11.43
N CYS A 32 -30.67 -21.38 12.59
CA CYS A 32 -30.68 -22.29 13.72
C CYS A 32 -31.99 -22.00 14.47
N ASN A 33 -33.05 -22.76 14.18
CA ASN A 33 -34.16 -22.97 15.11
C ASN A 33 -35.00 -24.20 14.68
N SER A 34 -34.83 -25.27 15.45
CA SER A 34 -35.75 -26.39 15.64
C SER A 34 -35.29 -27.09 16.92
N SER A 35 -36.01 -27.23 18.03
CA SER A 35 -37.37 -26.89 18.45
C SER A 35 -37.37 -26.83 20.00
N PRO A 36 -38.48 -26.97 20.75
CA PRO A 36 -38.98 -25.93 21.67
C PRO A 36 -38.82 -26.33 23.15
N LEU A 37 -39.00 -25.37 24.07
CA LEU A 37 -39.69 -25.55 25.37
C LEU A 37 -39.76 -24.21 26.13
N GLY A 38 -40.99 -23.75 26.39
CA GLY A 38 -41.37 -23.21 27.71
C GLY A 38 -41.24 -21.71 28.02
N LEU A 39 -42.20 -20.92 27.51
CA LEU A 39 -43.02 -19.92 28.26
C LEU A 39 -42.37 -18.66 28.93
N PRO A 40 -43.16 -17.60 29.22
CA PRO A 40 -42.85 -16.24 28.74
C PRO A 40 -42.58 -15.25 29.88
N GLN A 41 -41.94 -14.11 29.57
CA GLN A 41 -42.26 -12.84 30.22
C GLN A 41 -42.25 -11.68 29.23
N ARG A 42 -43.22 -10.79 29.46
CA ARG A 42 -43.67 -9.64 28.67
C ARG A 42 -42.94 -8.38 29.17
N ILE A 43 -43.14 -7.27 28.44
CA ILE A 43 -42.94 -5.84 28.84
C ILE A 43 -41.52 -5.31 28.47
N THR A 44 -41.30 -4.23 27.71
CA THR A 44 -42.10 -3.10 27.21
C THR A 44 -41.45 -2.51 25.95
N SER A 45 -42.26 -1.94 25.08
CA SER A 45 -41.86 -1.03 24.01
C SER A 45 -41.47 0.35 24.58
N SER A 46 -40.32 0.87 24.16
CA SER A 46 -40.02 2.31 24.16
C SER A 46 -39.50 2.72 22.77
N PRO A 47 -39.99 3.84 22.20
CA PRO A 47 -39.70 4.25 20.84
C PRO A 47 -38.43 5.08 20.86
N HIS A 48 -37.35 4.63 20.23
CA HIS A 48 -36.32 5.43 19.55
C HIS A 48 -35.38 4.44 18.86
N GLY A 49 -35.69 4.16 17.59
CA GLY A 49 -34.91 3.26 16.75
C GLY A 49 -33.54 3.83 16.44
N TRP A 50 -32.52 3.34 17.13
CA TRP A 50 -31.13 3.35 16.68
C TRP A 50 -30.52 1.99 16.98
N SER A 51 -30.28 1.20 15.94
CA SER A 51 -29.48 -0.01 16.02
C SER A 51 -28.02 0.38 16.28
N VAL A 52 -27.62 0.32 17.54
CA VAL A 52 -26.23 0.43 17.98
C VAL A 52 -25.48 -0.79 17.42
N LEU A 53 -24.52 -0.56 16.52
CA LEU A 53 -23.57 -1.60 16.12
C LEU A 53 -22.88 -2.13 17.39
N PRO A 54 -22.73 -3.45 17.58
CA PRO A 54 -22.19 -3.98 18.82
C PRO A 54 -20.77 -3.44 19.03
N HIS A 55 -20.57 -2.81 20.18
CA HIS A 55 -19.25 -2.51 20.71
C HIS A 55 -18.43 -3.80 20.75
N VAL A 56 -17.46 -3.92 19.84
CA VAL A 56 -16.43 -4.95 19.89
C VAL A 56 -15.50 -4.64 21.06
N HIS A 57 -15.91 -5.06 22.25
CA HIS A 57 -15.04 -5.30 23.39
C HIS A 57 -15.00 -6.82 23.60
N GLY A 58 -13.83 -7.42 23.39
CA GLY A 58 -13.62 -8.83 23.72
C GLY A 58 -13.20 -9.75 22.57
N PHE A 59 -12.36 -9.32 21.63
CA PHE A 59 -11.50 -10.28 20.92
C PHE A 59 -10.21 -10.46 21.71
N SER A 60 -10.30 -11.37 22.68
CA SER A 60 -9.26 -11.84 23.59
C SER A 60 -7.94 -12.19 22.89
N ASN A 61 -6.83 -12.01 23.62
CA ASN A 61 -5.41 -12.19 23.29
C ASN A 61 -5.01 -13.52 22.60
N ALA A 62 -5.93 -14.46 22.37
CA ALA A 62 -5.66 -15.75 21.74
C ALA A 62 -5.33 -15.67 20.23
N ILE A 63 -5.79 -14.64 19.51
CA ILE A 63 -5.51 -14.45 18.07
C ILE A 63 -4.04 -14.02 17.82
N GLN A 64 -3.35 -13.52 18.85
CA GLN A 64 -1.99 -13.01 18.70
C GLN A 64 -0.96 -14.10 18.36
N ARG A 65 -1.26 -15.38 18.62
CA ARG A 65 -0.33 -16.51 18.41
C ARG A 65 -0.42 -17.19 17.04
N PHE A 66 -1.40 -16.88 16.20
CA PHE A 66 -1.62 -17.57 14.91
C PHE A 66 -1.80 -16.65 13.70
N SER A 67 -1.60 -15.34 13.85
CA SER A 67 -1.68 -14.44 12.68
C SER A 67 -0.49 -14.69 11.76
N LYS A 68 -0.76 -15.03 10.49
CA LYS A 68 0.26 -15.24 9.46
C LYS A 68 1.07 -13.94 9.27
N ARG A 69 2.40 -14.04 9.25
CA ARG A 69 3.26 -12.90 8.90
C ARG A 69 3.03 -12.53 7.44
N ALA A 70 2.91 -11.23 7.18
CA ALA A 70 2.85 -10.69 5.84
C ALA A 70 4.22 -10.86 5.16
N GLU A 71 4.20 -11.22 3.89
CA GLU A 71 5.41 -11.34 3.08
C GLU A 71 4.99 -11.18 1.63
N PHE A 72 5.56 -10.20 0.93
CA PHE A 72 5.39 -10.06 -0.51
C PHE A 72 5.98 -11.27 -1.24
N LYS A 73 5.14 -11.98 -2.02
CA LYS A 73 5.53 -13.21 -2.74
C LYS A 73 5.83 -12.98 -4.22
N GLY A 74 5.67 -11.74 -4.70
CA GLY A 74 5.96 -11.37 -6.08
C GLY A 74 7.45 -11.18 -6.35
N SER A 75 7.76 -10.78 -7.58
CA SER A 75 9.12 -10.45 -8.00
C SER A 75 9.52 -9.08 -7.47
N ILE A 76 10.68 -9.02 -6.80
CA ILE A 76 11.31 -7.77 -6.39
C ILE A 76 12.37 -7.42 -7.44
N ILE A 77 12.22 -6.25 -8.05
CA ILE A 77 13.17 -5.69 -9.01
C ILE A 77 13.86 -4.51 -8.34
N VAL A 78 15.18 -4.58 -8.19
CA VAL A 78 15.97 -3.50 -7.57
C VAL A 78 16.64 -2.68 -8.67
N ILE A 79 16.40 -1.38 -8.65
CA ILE A 79 17.01 -0.40 -9.55
C ILE A 79 18.02 0.43 -8.77
N ASP A 80 19.25 0.51 -9.27
CA ASP A 80 20.36 1.27 -8.70
C ASP A 80 21.18 1.98 -9.78
N ASN A 81 22.30 2.59 -9.39
CA ASN A 81 23.16 3.34 -10.32
C ASN A 81 23.78 2.47 -11.42
N ASP A 82 23.90 1.16 -11.22
CA ASP A 82 24.55 0.27 -12.19
C ASP A 82 23.59 -0.19 -13.28
N ASN A 83 22.29 -0.23 -12.99
CA ASN A 83 21.29 -0.81 -13.89
C ASN A 83 20.18 0.15 -14.35
N VAL A 84 20.10 1.37 -13.81
CA VAL A 84 19.02 2.34 -14.09
C VAL A 84 18.81 2.62 -15.57
N ASP A 85 19.88 2.68 -16.36
CA ASP A 85 19.80 2.97 -17.81
C ASP A 85 19.60 1.69 -18.65
N ALA A 86 20.00 0.54 -18.14
CA ALA A 86 20.02 -0.73 -18.88
C ALA A 86 18.76 -1.57 -18.66
N LEU A 87 18.15 -1.48 -17.48
CA LEU A 87 17.04 -2.33 -17.09
C LEU A 87 15.70 -1.68 -17.40
N HIS A 88 14.98 -2.23 -18.39
CA HIS A 88 13.63 -1.77 -18.69
C HIS A 88 12.63 -2.23 -17.62
N VAL A 89 12.18 -1.30 -16.78
CA VAL A 89 11.11 -1.57 -15.81
C VAL A 89 9.82 -1.88 -16.56
N PRO A 90 9.15 -3.01 -16.28
CA PRO A 90 7.88 -3.33 -16.93
C PRO A 90 6.79 -2.40 -16.38
N LEU A 91 6.58 -1.25 -17.03
CA LEU A 91 5.57 -0.28 -16.60
C LEU A 91 4.13 -0.72 -16.93
N GLN A 92 3.96 -1.59 -17.92
CA GLN A 92 2.65 -2.03 -18.42
C GLN A 92 1.72 -2.62 -17.36
N PRO A 93 2.16 -3.50 -16.44
CA PRO A 93 1.34 -3.97 -15.33
C PRO A 93 0.80 -2.85 -14.44
N PHE A 94 1.63 -1.84 -14.12
CA PHE A 94 1.24 -0.71 -13.28
C PHE A 94 0.25 0.21 -14.00
N VAL A 95 0.49 0.49 -15.29
CA VAL A 95 -0.43 1.28 -16.13
C VAL A 95 -1.79 0.58 -16.24
N ARG A 96 -1.80 -0.73 -16.52
CA ARG A 96 -3.04 -1.51 -16.66
C ARG A 96 -3.82 -1.62 -15.36
N ALA A 97 -3.13 -1.74 -14.22
CA ALA A 97 -3.78 -1.78 -12.92
C ALA A 97 -4.44 -0.44 -12.54
N GLY A 98 -3.90 0.68 -13.04
CA GLY A 98 -4.39 2.03 -12.73
C GLY A 98 -4.17 2.47 -11.28
N CYS A 99 -3.63 1.58 -10.43
CA CYS A 99 -3.30 1.84 -9.04
C CYS A 99 -2.11 0.99 -8.60
N VAL A 100 -1.29 1.56 -7.72
CA VAL A 100 -0.06 0.96 -7.20
C VAL A 100 0.07 1.24 -5.72
N GLY A 101 0.70 0.33 -4.99
CA GLY A 101 1.22 0.59 -3.65
C GLY A 101 2.48 1.44 -3.76
N PHE A 102 2.59 2.45 -2.91
CA PHE A 102 3.73 3.35 -2.86
C PHE A 102 4.21 3.48 -1.42
N ASP A 103 5.53 3.46 -1.25
CA ASP A 103 6.17 3.82 0.01
C ASP A 103 7.54 4.46 -0.26
N LEU A 104 8.15 5.04 0.78
CA LEU A 104 9.56 5.42 0.75
C LEU A 104 10.23 5.20 2.12
N GLU A 105 11.55 5.01 2.08
CA GLU A 105 12.37 4.89 3.29
C GLU A 105 13.44 5.97 3.33
N TYR A 106 13.89 6.30 4.53
CA TYR A 106 14.98 7.24 4.78
C TYR A 106 15.73 6.83 6.04
N VAL A 107 17.01 7.20 6.15
CA VAL A 107 17.77 6.93 7.37
C VAL A 107 17.23 7.78 8.50
N THR A 108 16.78 7.14 9.57
CA THR A 108 16.39 7.81 10.81
C THR A 108 17.65 8.17 11.59
N ASP A 109 18.07 9.43 11.55
CA ASP A 109 19.06 9.88 12.54
C ASP A 109 18.35 9.99 13.91
N TYR A 110 18.79 9.16 14.86
CA TYR A 110 18.28 9.13 16.23
C TYR A 110 18.28 10.53 16.86
N TYR A 111 19.30 11.34 16.59
CA TYR A 111 19.37 12.72 17.09
C TYR A 111 18.40 13.65 16.38
N SER A 112 18.24 13.54 15.05
CA SER A 112 17.23 14.31 14.30
C SER A 112 15.80 14.09 14.81
N SER A 113 15.49 12.90 15.33
CA SER A 113 14.18 12.56 15.89
C SER A 113 13.89 13.23 17.23
N ILE A 114 14.93 13.43 18.06
CA ILE A 114 14.84 14.03 19.39
C ILE A 114 14.79 15.58 19.29
N TYR A 115 15.54 16.17 18.37
CA TYR A 115 15.65 17.63 18.26
C TYR A 115 14.54 18.30 17.43
N ARG A 116 13.58 17.53 16.89
CA ARG A 116 12.55 18.03 15.93
C ARG A 116 13.17 18.90 14.81
N MET A 117 14.45 18.68 14.51
CA MET A 117 15.13 19.37 13.43
C MET A 117 14.47 18.91 12.14
N SER A 118 14.03 19.93 11.40
CA SER A 118 13.07 19.86 10.31
C SER A 118 13.28 18.71 9.33
N LEU A 119 12.23 18.39 8.56
CA LEU A 119 12.27 17.49 7.41
C LEU A 119 13.50 17.70 6.49
N GLY A 120 14.18 18.87 6.52
CA GLY A 120 15.39 19.18 5.76
C GLY A 120 16.58 18.22 5.89
N ILE A 121 16.67 17.39 6.93
CA ILE A 121 17.74 16.37 7.07
C ILE A 121 17.34 15.02 6.44
N ARG A 122 16.04 14.72 6.36
CA ARG A 122 15.55 13.42 5.89
C ARG A 122 15.54 13.42 4.36
N ARG A 123 16.45 12.66 3.75
CA ARG A 123 16.50 12.40 2.31
C ARG A 123 15.88 11.02 2.00
N PRO A 124 15.04 10.87 0.96
CA PRO A 124 14.60 9.56 0.50
C PRO A 124 15.80 8.69 0.15
N ALA A 125 15.96 7.58 0.86
CA ALA A 125 16.98 6.58 0.56
C ALA A 125 16.50 5.66 -0.56
N LEU A 126 15.28 5.14 -0.46
CA LEU A 126 14.67 4.34 -1.51
C LEU A 126 13.18 4.63 -1.65
N ILE A 127 12.63 4.28 -2.81
CA ILE A 127 11.21 4.39 -3.15
C ILE A 127 10.73 3.05 -3.68
N GLN A 128 9.59 2.59 -3.18
CA GLN A 128 8.97 1.33 -3.57
C GLN A 128 7.69 1.58 -4.36
N VAL A 129 7.52 0.87 -5.47
CA VAL A 129 6.27 0.84 -6.23
C VAL A 129 5.83 -0.61 -6.43
N ALA A 130 4.71 -0.97 -5.81
CA ALA A 130 4.19 -2.33 -5.79
C ALA A 130 2.90 -2.46 -6.59
N SER A 131 2.80 -3.57 -7.32
CA SER A 131 1.57 -4.15 -7.85
C SER A 131 1.27 -5.43 -7.05
N ARG A 132 0.34 -6.25 -7.53
CA ARG A 132 0.07 -7.56 -6.93
C ARG A 132 1.30 -8.49 -6.99
N ASP A 133 2.00 -8.51 -8.13
CA ASP A 133 2.97 -9.56 -8.45
C ASP A 133 4.40 -9.01 -8.64
N ILE A 134 4.57 -7.70 -8.78
CA ILE A 134 5.87 -7.05 -8.97
C ILE A 134 5.99 -5.87 -8.02
N CYS A 135 7.12 -5.78 -7.32
CA CYS A 135 7.55 -4.59 -6.60
C CYS A 135 8.88 -4.10 -7.17
N VAL A 136 8.93 -2.83 -7.56
CA VAL A 136 10.17 -2.17 -7.98
C VAL A 136 10.68 -1.33 -6.82
N ILE A 137 11.93 -1.52 -6.44
CA ILE A 137 12.61 -0.75 -5.39
C ILE A 137 13.71 0.08 -6.07
N TYR A 138 13.57 1.40 -6.03
CA TYR A 138 14.56 2.33 -6.55
C TYR A 138 15.49 2.76 -5.41
N LEU A 139 16.78 2.43 -5.49
CA LEU A 139 17.80 2.86 -4.54
C LEU A 139 18.23 4.30 -4.84
N ILE A 140 17.36 5.25 -4.50
CA ILE A 140 17.53 6.68 -4.78
C ILE A 140 18.84 7.22 -4.23
N TYR A 141 19.31 6.74 -3.07
CA TYR A 141 20.59 7.17 -2.49
C TYR A 141 21.81 6.81 -3.37
N LYS A 142 21.74 5.73 -4.16
CA LYS A 142 22.78 5.34 -5.13
C LYS A 142 22.60 6.07 -6.46
N ILE A 143 21.36 6.16 -6.94
CA ILE A 143 21.03 6.74 -8.25
C ILE A 143 21.24 8.27 -8.26
N GLY A 144 20.96 8.94 -7.13
CA GLY A 144 21.12 10.39 -6.97
C GLY A 144 20.03 11.26 -7.62
N HIS A 145 19.09 10.66 -8.35
CA HIS A 145 17.97 11.34 -9.00
C HIS A 145 16.75 10.41 -9.11
N ILE A 146 15.62 10.94 -9.60
CA ILE A 146 14.42 10.14 -9.90
C ILE A 146 14.53 9.61 -11.33
N PRO A 147 14.59 8.27 -11.56
CA PRO A 147 14.62 7.70 -12.91
C PRO A 147 13.34 7.98 -13.69
N ASP A 148 13.42 7.97 -15.03
CA ASP A 148 12.27 8.19 -15.92
C ASP A 148 11.11 7.24 -15.65
N SER A 149 11.39 5.97 -15.38
CA SER A 149 10.36 4.97 -15.08
C SER A 149 9.57 5.30 -13.82
N LEU A 150 10.24 5.86 -12.80
CA LEU A 150 9.59 6.29 -11.56
C LEU A 150 8.87 7.64 -11.76
N SER A 151 9.49 8.57 -12.48
CA SER A 151 8.91 9.88 -12.84
C SER A 151 7.57 9.72 -13.55
N GLN A 152 7.49 8.81 -14.52
CA GLN A 152 6.24 8.48 -15.23
C GLN A 152 5.11 8.05 -14.29
N ILE A 153 5.42 7.31 -13.22
CA ILE A 153 4.42 6.87 -12.24
C ILE A 153 4.02 8.03 -11.31
N LEU A 154 5.00 8.77 -10.79
CA LEU A 154 4.80 9.87 -9.84
C LEU A 154 3.99 11.03 -10.45
N LEU A 155 4.23 11.34 -11.72
CA LEU A 155 3.58 12.44 -12.46
C LEU A 155 2.29 12.02 -13.17
N SER A 156 1.93 10.73 -13.18
CA SER A 156 0.75 10.25 -13.89
C SER A 156 -0.56 10.59 -13.16
N ASP A 157 -1.50 11.18 -13.90
CA ASP A 157 -2.90 11.39 -13.51
C ASP A 157 -3.76 10.12 -13.64
N HIS A 158 -3.24 9.09 -14.32
CA HIS A 158 -3.94 7.83 -14.58
C HIS A 158 -3.58 6.73 -13.59
N ILE A 159 -2.45 6.85 -12.89
CA ILE A 159 -2.00 5.87 -11.91
C ILE A 159 -2.20 6.44 -10.51
N VAL A 160 -3.06 5.80 -9.73
CA VAL A 160 -3.26 6.14 -8.31
C VAL A 160 -2.12 5.56 -7.48
N LYS A 161 -1.46 6.38 -6.68
CA LYS A 161 -0.42 5.93 -5.73
C LYS A 161 -1.05 5.83 -4.34
N VAL A 162 -1.20 4.61 -3.84
CA VAL A 162 -1.72 4.36 -2.51
C VAL A 162 -0.55 4.30 -1.54
N SER A 163 -0.44 5.26 -0.62
CA SER A 163 0.58 5.29 0.44
C SER A 163 -0.09 5.38 1.82
N HIS A 164 0.62 4.99 2.88
CA HIS A 164 0.21 5.22 4.27
C HIS A 164 1.00 6.42 4.84
N GLY A 165 0.34 7.58 4.94
CA GLY A 165 1.02 8.82 5.33
C GLY A 165 1.54 9.65 4.15
N ALA A 166 0.94 9.48 2.98
CA ALA A 166 1.34 10.08 1.70
C ALA A 166 1.79 11.55 1.74
N PRO A 167 1.16 12.49 2.48
CA PRO A 167 1.60 13.87 2.49
C PRO A 167 3.07 14.07 2.91
N THR A 168 3.58 13.22 3.80
CA THR A 168 4.99 13.31 4.24
C THR A 168 5.93 12.91 3.11
N ASP A 169 5.63 11.80 2.44
CA ASP A 169 6.41 11.27 1.33
C ASP A 169 6.44 12.24 0.16
N MET A 170 5.27 12.77 -0.20
CA MET A 170 5.12 13.76 -1.27
C MET A 170 5.94 15.03 -1.02
N ARG A 171 5.95 15.54 0.21
CA ARG A 171 6.79 16.69 0.59
C ARG A 171 8.29 16.38 0.54
N LEU A 172 8.69 15.15 0.85
CA LEU A 172 10.09 14.73 0.74
C LEU A 172 10.53 14.66 -0.72
N ILE A 173 9.70 14.05 -1.58
CA ILE A 173 9.95 13.96 -3.03
C ILE A 173 10.09 15.36 -3.64
N HIS A 174 9.14 16.26 -3.34
CA HIS A 174 9.20 17.63 -3.86
C HIS A 174 10.44 18.38 -3.38
N ARG A 175 10.76 18.32 -2.09
CA ARG A 175 11.90 19.07 -1.54
C ARG A 175 13.24 18.64 -2.12
N HIS A 176 13.43 17.35 -2.34
CA HIS A 176 14.73 16.81 -2.79
C HIS A 176 14.86 16.73 -4.31
N PHE A 177 13.75 16.63 -5.05
CA PHE A 177 13.79 16.41 -6.50
C PHE A 177 12.96 17.41 -7.31
N GLY A 178 12.26 18.35 -6.67
CA GLY A 178 11.37 19.30 -7.36
C GLY A 178 10.14 18.65 -8.01
N LEU A 179 9.90 17.35 -7.78
CA LEU A 179 8.80 16.64 -8.42
C LEU A 179 7.46 16.98 -7.76
N ARG A 180 6.54 17.47 -8.59
CA ARG A 180 5.14 17.71 -8.22
C ARG A 180 4.31 16.45 -8.40
N ALA A 181 4.54 15.49 -7.49
CA ALA A 181 3.83 14.22 -7.46
C ALA A 181 2.31 14.44 -7.32
N ARG A 182 1.51 13.63 -8.01
CA ARG A 182 0.04 13.82 -8.09
C ARG A 182 -0.72 12.50 -8.02
N ASN A 183 -2.04 12.56 -7.86
CA ASN A 183 -2.92 11.38 -7.84
C ASN A 183 -2.55 10.36 -6.74
N PHE A 184 -2.16 10.85 -5.56
CA PHE A 184 -1.93 10.01 -4.37
C PHE A 184 -3.23 9.80 -3.59
N VAL A 185 -3.38 8.65 -2.95
CA VAL A 185 -4.44 8.36 -1.98
C VAL A 185 -3.78 7.94 -0.68
N ASP A 186 -4.15 8.62 0.41
CA ASP A 186 -3.63 8.30 1.74
C ASP A 186 -4.52 7.27 2.46
N LEU A 187 -3.98 6.05 2.61
CA LEU A 187 -4.63 4.97 3.33
C LEU A 187 -4.88 5.33 4.80
N ARG A 188 -4.01 6.14 5.42
CA ARG A 188 -4.20 6.59 6.80
C ARG A 188 -5.45 7.45 6.92
N SER A 189 -5.69 8.36 5.99
CA SER A 189 -6.90 9.17 5.92
C SER A 189 -8.16 8.33 5.73
N ILE A 190 -8.12 7.30 4.87
CA ILE A 190 -9.24 6.35 4.72
C ILE A 190 -9.50 5.61 6.02
N ALA A 191 -8.47 5.07 6.67
CA ALA A 191 -8.59 4.40 7.96
C ALA A 191 -9.17 5.34 9.04
N LEU A 192 -8.79 6.62 9.00
CA LEU A 192 -9.33 7.64 9.90
C LEU A 192 -10.84 7.80 9.73
N GLN A 193 -11.32 7.93 8.48
CA GLN A 193 -12.73 8.07 8.12
C GLN A 193 -13.55 6.83 8.51
N LEU A 194 -12.98 5.63 8.33
CA LEU A 194 -13.60 4.36 8.71
C LEU A 194 -13.55 4.05 10.21
N LYS A 195 -13.06 4.99 11.03
CA LYS A 195 -12.90 4.83 12.49
C LYS A 195 -12.03 3.62 12.89
N LEU A 196 -11.13 3.17 12.00
CA LEU A 196 -10.11 2.18 12.33
C LEU A 196 -9.06 2.86 13.20
N ARG A 197 -8.96 2.46 14.47
CA ARG A 197 -8.04 3.03 15.46
C ARG A 197 -7.33 1.90 16.21
N PRO A 198 -6.01 2.01 16.48
CA PRO A 198 -5.07 3.00 15.94
C PRO A 198 -4.93 2.94 14.40
N CYS A 199 -4.51 4.04 13.77
CA CYS A 199 -4.35 4.12 12.31
C CYS A 199 -2.94 3.76 11.82
N SER A 200 -2.13 3.06 12.62
CA SER A 200 -0.82 2.59 12.16
C SER A 200 -1.02 1.57 11.04
N LEU A 201 -0.09 1.49 10.08
CA LEU A 201 -0.19 0.53 8.98
C LEU A 201 -0.33 -0.90 9.53
N GLN A 202 0.48 -1.27 10.52
CA GLN A 202 0.39 -2.59 11.18
C GLN A 202 -1.00 -2.88 11.75
N THR A 203 -1.62 -1.90 12.44
CA THR A 203 -2.97 -2.09 12.98
C THR A 203 -3.98 -2.28 11.85
N VAL A 204 -3.94 -1.42 10.84
CA VAL A 204 -4.88 -1.48 9.71
C VAL A 204 -4.73 -2.80 8.96
N VAL A 205 -3.50 -3.22 8.65
CA VAL A 205 -3.21 -4.51 8.00
C VAL A 205 -3.72 -5.67 8.83
N LYS A 206 -3.47 -5.68 10.14
CA LYS A 206 -3.97 -6.75 11.03
C LYS A 206 -5.49 -6.79 11.07
N THR A 207 -6.15 -5.64 11.17
CA THR A 207 -7.61 -5.57 11.25
C THR A 207 -8.28 -5.95 9.93
N VAL A 208 -7.72 -5.53 8.80
CA VAL A 208 -8.35 -5.66 7.48
C VAL A 208 -7.99 -6.98 6.78
N LEU A 209 -6.74 -7.43 6.93
CA LEU A 209 -6.21 -8.60 6.23
C LEU A 209 -5.98 -9.80 7.16
N GLY A 210 -5.96 -9.62 8.49
CA GLY A 210 -5.71 -10.70 9.45
C GLY A 210 -4.25 -11.18 9.48
N ILE A 211 -3.32 -10.41 8.91
CA ILE A 211 -1.88 -10.71 8.87
C ILE A 211 -1.08 -9.69 9.68
N THR A 212 0.14 -10.02 10.06
CA THR A 212 1.01 -9.14 10.86
C THR A 212 2.21 -8.65 10.06
N LEU A 213 2.53 -7.37 10.21
CA LEU A 213 3.78 -6.79 9.70
C LEU A 213 4.92 -6.97 10.70
N ASP A 214 6.09 -7.28 10.15
CA ASP A 214 7.36 -7.14 10.84
C ASP A 214 7.74 -5.66 10.95
N LYS A 215 8.55 -5.30 11.94
CA LYS A 215 9.06 -3.93 12.15
C LYS A 215 10.58 -3.87 12.29
N GLU A 216 11.27 -5.00 12.23
CA GLU A 216 12.70 -5.07 12.51
C GLU A 216 13.53 -4.16 11.59
N GLN A 217 13.07 -3.90 10.36
CA GLN A 217 13.79 -3.06 9.39
C GLN A 217 13.34 -1.60 9.35
N GLN A 218 12.31 -1.19 10.12
CA GLN A 218 11.74 0.16 10.03
C GLN A 218 12.77 1.28 10.28
N CYS A 219 13.73 1.05 11.18
CA CYS A 219 14.81 2.02 11.51
C CYS A 219 16.18 1.50 11.04
N SER A 220 16.22 0.75 9.94
CA SER A 220 17.45 0.16 9.41
C SER A 220 18.36 1.19 8.73
N ASN A 221 19.61 0.80 8.44
CA ASN A 221 20.48 1.61 7.59
C ASN A 221 20.07 1.43 6.12
N TRP A 222 19.14 2.27 5.67
CA TRP A 222 18.59 2.25 4.31
C TRP A 222 19.55 2.77 3.23
N GLU A 223 20.72 3.25 3.62
CA GLU A 223 21.80 3.71 2.73
C GLU A 223 23.03 2.80 2.80
N ALA A 224 22.88 1.59 3.35
CA ALA A 224 23.95 0.61 3.37
C ALA A 224 24.37 0.21 1.96
N GLU A 225 25.68 0.07 1.72
CA GLU A 225 26.26 -0.27 0.41
C GLU A 225 25.56 -1.47 -0.27
N THR A 226 25.19 -2.48 0.53
CA THR A 226 24.35 -3.59 0.07
C THR A 226 23.20 -3.77 1.04
N LEU A 227 21.97 -3.64 0.56
CA LEU A 227 20.80 -3.95 1.36
C LEU A 227 20.62 -5.47 1.51
N SER A 228 20.24 -5.91 2.70
CA SER A 228 19.96 -7.31 2.99
C SER A 228 18.66 -7.77 2.30
N LYS A 229 18.49 -9.09 2.17
CA LYS A 229 17.25 -9.66 1.65
C LYS A 229 16.05 -9.27 2.51
N GLU A 230 16.22 -9.21 3.83
CA GLU A 230 15.21 -8.84 4.81
C GLU A 230 14.79 -7.37 4.64
N GLN A 231 15.73 -6.46 4.38
CA GLN A 231 15.44 -5.06 4.08
C GLN A 231 14.62 -4.91 2.81
N LEU A 232 15.03 -5.58 1.72
CA LEU A 232 14.30 -5.55 0.44
C LEU A 232 12.90 -6.18 0.59
N GLN A 233 12.79 -7.28 1.33
CA GLN A 233 11.53 -7.96 1.59
C GLN A 233 10.58 -7.09 2.43
N TYR A 234 11.10 -6.41 3.46
CA TYR A 234 10.34 -5.45 4.26
C TYR A 234 9.79 -4.33 3.37
N ALA A 235 10.67 -3.66 2.63
CA ALA A 235 10.34 -2.55 1.76
C ALA A 235 9.26 -2.93 0.72
N ALA A 236 9.40 -4.10 0.08
CA ALA A 236 8.40 -4.59 -0.86
C ALA A 236 7.06 -4.93 -0.18
N THR A 237 7.11 -5.47 1.04
CA THR A 237 5.91 -5.86 1.78
C THR A 237 5.09 -4.64 2.19
N ASP A 238 5.72 -3.55 2.64
CA ASP A 238 5.02 -2.34 3.10
C ASP A 238 4.25 -1.63 1.97
N ALA A 239 4.86 -1.49 0.78
CA ALA A 239 4.15 -0.97 -0.38
C ALA A 239 3.02 -1.91 -0.85
N TRP A 240 3.26 -3.22 -0.89
CA TRP A 240 2.27 -4.21 -1.32
C TRP A 240 1.05 -4.29 -0.39
N VAL A 241 1.25 -4.42 0.93
CA VAL A 241 0.13 -4.52 1.88
C VAL A 241 -0.72 -3.27 1.90
N THR A 242 -0.11 -2.11 1.67
CA THR A 242 -0.83 -0.84 1.56
C THR A 242 -1.85 -0.89 0.40
N LEU A 243 -1.44 -1.43 -0.75
CA LEU A 243 -2.34 -1.66 -1.89
C LEU A 243 -3.41 -2.71 -1.59
N GLU A 244 -3.05 -3.84 -0.97
CA GLU A 244 -4.01 -4.91 -0.64
C GLU A 244 -5.08 -4.47 0.36
N VAL A 245 -4.69 -3.69 1.38
CA VAL A 245 -5.65 -3.07 2.31
C VAL A 245 -6.58 -2.15 1.55
N PHE A 246 -6.04 -1.28 0.69
CA PHE A 246 -6.85 -0.36 -0.10
C PHE A 246 -7.90 -1.09 -0.95
N HIS A 247 -7.50 -2.15 -1.65
CA HIS A 247 -8.43 -3.01 -2.39
C HIS A 247 -9.47 -3.67 -1.48
N ARG A 248 -9.07 -4.17 -0.31
CA ARG A 248 -9.99 -4.83 0.62
C ARG A 248 -11.01 -3.87 1.22
N LEU A 249 -10.62 -2.63 1.51
CA LEU A 249 -11.51 -1.61 2.04
C LEU A 249 -12.55 -1.18 0.99
N ASN A 250 -12.22 -1.26 -0.30
CA ASN A 250 -13.09 -0.91 -1.44
C ASN A 250 -13.80 0.44 -1.23
N HIS A 251 -13.07 1.42 -0.73
CA HIS A 251 -13.62 2.71 -0.33
C HIS A 251 -13.96 3.56 -1.56
N THR A 252 -15.21 4.00 -1.68
CA THR A 252 -15.71 4.65 -2.91
C THR A 252 -15.40 6.14 -2.98
N LYS A 253 -15.20 6.82 -1.84
CA LYS A 253 -14.88 8.25 -1.79
C LYS A 253 -13.39 8.45 -1.62
N LEU A 254 -12.69 8.67 -2.72
CA LEU A 254 -11.24 8.87 -2.71
C LEU A 254 -10.92 10.37 -2.71
N THR A 255 -10.17 10.81 -1.71
CA THR A 255 -9.50 12.11 -1.74
C THR A 255 -8.15 11.91 -2.42
N LYS A 256 -8.00 12.48 -3.61
CA LYS A 256 -6.75 12.46 -4.35
C LYS A 256 -5.89 13.64 -3.92
N LEU A 257 -4.59 13.40 -3.76
CA LEU A 257 -3.62 14.40 -3.32
C LEU A 257 -2.65 14.74 -4.44
N SER A 258 -2.26 16.01 -4.51
CA SER A 258 -1.23 16.54 -5.40
C SER A 258 -0.31 17.53 -4.69
N VAL A 259 0.91 17.69 -5.21
CA VAL A 259 1.83 18.74 -4.75
C VAL A 259 1.69 19.98 -5.63
N ASN A 260 1.46 21.13 -5.01
CA ASN A 260 1.38 22.41 -5.70
C ASN A 260 2.79 22.98 -6.03
N GLN A 261 2.85 24.21 -6.54
CA GLN A 261 4.13 24.83 -6.94
C GLN A 261 5.03 25.20 -5.75
N ASP A 262 4.43 25.40 -4.57
CA ASP A 262 5.12 25.79 -3.34
C ASP A 262 5.56 24.56 -2.52
N GLY A 263 5.20 23.36 -2.97
CA GLY A 263 5.50 22.10 -2.29
C GLY A 263 4.46 21.67 -1.27
N ASP A 264 3.34 22.37 -1.17
CA ASP A 264 2.23 21.98 -0.31
C ASP A 264 1.44 20.83 -0.92
N VAL A 265 0.94 19.96 -0.04
CA VAL A 265 0.08 18.83 -0.42
C VAL A 265 -1.37 19.25 -0.29
N GLU A 266 -2.06 19.29 -1.42
CA GLU A 266 -3.46 19.71 -1.52
C GLU A 266 -4.33 18.59 -2.06
N THR A 267 -5.65 18.73 -1.88
CA THR A 267 -6.60 17.85 -2.55
C THR A 267 -6.66 18.24 -4.02
N ALA A 268 -6.45 17.28 -4.92
CA ALA A 268 -6.60 17.50 -6.35
C ALA A 268 -8.06 17.83 -6.66
N THR A 269 -8.27 18.89 -7.45
CA THR A 269 -9.58 19.35 -7.92
C THR A 269 -10.10 18.54 -9.09
#